data_AF-A0A533XF92-F1
#
_entry.id   AF-A0A533XF92-F1
#
_cell.length_a   1.000
_cell.length_b   1.000
_cell.length_c   1.000
_cell.angle_alpha   90.00
_cell.angle_beta   90.00
_cell.angle_gamma   90.00
#
_symmetry.space_group_name_H-M   'P 1'
#
loop_
_entity.id
_entity.type
_entity.pdbx_description
1 polymer ?
#
loop_
_entity_poly.entity_id
_entity_poly.type
_entity_poly.pdbx_seq_one_letter_code
_entity_poly.pdbx_strand_id
1 'polypeptide(L)'
;MKLSGHLIGLLKGYMRDLVEQARQEADTQQSFGFTPAPYRPDQAISDLLAILDDRIESEGVQVGLPEGFLHDMWTLCNEAQVHISDNVWLESSAGEPAHSKARTRELTYRALVDYIERRGD
;
A
#
# COMPACT_ATOMS: atom_id res chain seq x y z
N MET A 1 9.93 13.80 6.92
CA MET A 1 9.10 13.40 8.08
C MET A 1 9.70 12.15 8.73
N LYS A 2 9.86 12.10 10.05
CA LYS A 2 10.22 10.88 10.77
C LYS A 2 8.93 10.28 11.36
N LEU A 3 8.49 9.16 10.81
CA LEU A 3 7.31 8.46 11.32
C LEU A 3 7.63 7.80 12.65
N SER A 4 6.72 7.91 13.62
CA SER A 4 6.83 7.16 14.87
C SER A 4 6.59 5.68 14.63
N GLY A 5 7.14 4.81 15.49
CA GLY A 5 6.91 3.37 15.40
C GLY A 5 5.42 2.98 15.48
N HIS A 6 4.62 3.78 16.19
CA HIS A 6 3.16 3.62 16.23
C HIS A 6 2.51 3.86 14.86
N LEU A 7 2.87 4.96 14.18
CA LEU A 7 2.35 5.28 12.85
C LEU A 7 2.76 4.25 11.81
N ILE A 8 4.01 3.75 11.87
CA ILE A 8 4.48 2.66 11.00
C ILE A 8 3.69 1.37 11.27
N GLY A 9 3.40 1.05 12.55
CA GLY A 9 2.58 -0.09 12.92
C GLY A 9 1.15 0.00 12.38
N LEU A 10 0.53 1.17 12.50
CA LEU A 10 -0.81 1.45 11.98
C LEU A 10 -0.86 1.34 10.45
N LEU A 11 0.12 1.92 9.76
CA LEU A 11 0.26 1.83 8.31
C LEU A 11 0.41 0.36 7.85
N LYS A 12 1.26 -0.42 8.51
CA LYS A 12 1.43 -1.86 8.25
C LYS A 12 0.13 -2.64 8.46
N GLY A 13 -0.70 -2.22 9.42
CA GLY A 13 -2.03 -2.78 9.63
C GLY A 13 -2.93 -2.56 8.42
N TYR A 14 -3.13 -1.30 8.01
CA TYR A 14 -3.98 -0.97 6.85
C TYR A 14 -3.49 -1.62 5.55
N MET A 15 -2.17 -1.63 5.33
CA MET A 15 -1.57 -2.31 4.17
C MET A 15 -1.87 -3.81 4.17
N ARG A 16 -1.82 -4.47 5.33
CA ARG A 16 -2.16 -5.89 5.46
C ARG A 16 -3.63 -6.13 5.18
N ASP A 17 -4.51 -5.32 5.73
CA ASP A 17 -5.96 -5.43 5.50
C ASP A 17 -6.28 -5.29 4.00
N LEU A 18 -5.65 -4.34 3.31
CA LEU A 18 -5.77 -4.17 1.86
C LEU A 18 -5.27 -5.40 1.08
N VAL A 19 -4.18 -6.04 1.50
CA VAL A 19 -3.69 -7.26 0.85
C VAL A 19 -4.66 -8.41 1.07
N GLU A 20 -5.15 -8.60 2.29
CA GLU A 20 -6.11 -9.67 2.62
C GLU A 20 -7.44 -9.48 1.91
N GLN A 21 -7.95 -8.24 1.81
CA GLN A 21 -9.13 -7.92 1.01
C GLN A 21 -8.91 -8.32 -0.45
N ALA A 22 -7.76 -7.98 -1.04
CA ALA A 22 -7.45 -8.33 -2.42
C ALA A 22 -7.34 -9.85 -2.66
N ARG A 23 -6.92 -10.62 -1.65
CA ARG A 23 -6.92 -12.10 -1.70
C ARG A 23 -8.34 -12.64 -1.73
N GLN A 24 -9.19 -12.19 -0.82
CA GLN A 24 -10.60 -12.60 -0.74
C GLN A 24 -11.40 -12.23 -2.01
N GLU A 25 -11.14 -11.03 -2.56
CA GLU A 25 -11.72 -10.61 -3.84
C GLU A 25 -11.32 -11.55 -4.98
N ALA A 26 -10.05 -11.97 -5.03
CA ALA A 26 -9.55 -12.86 -6.06
C ALA A 26 -10.15 -14.27 -5.94
N ASP A 27 -10.21 -14.83 -4.72
CA ASP A 27 -10.85 -16.14 -4.46
C ASP A 27 -12.32 -16.13 -4.89
N THR A 28 -13.02 -15.03 -4.60
CA THR A 28 -14.41 -14.82 -4.99
C THR A 28 -14.55 -14.75 -6.51
N GLN A 29 -13.74 -13.93 -7.19
CA GLN A 29 -13.77 -13.78 -8.65
C GLN A 29 -13.46 -15.09 -9.38
N GLN A 30 -12.49 -15.87 -8.90
CA GLN A 30 -12.17 -17.19 -9.43
C GLN A 30 -13.33 -18.17 -9.26
N SER A 31 -14.00 -18.14 -8.10
CA SER A 31 -15.19 -18.98 -7.85
C SER A 31 -16.35 -18.70 -8.80
N PHE A 32 -16.45 -17.46 -9.31
CA PHE A 32 -17.44 -17.06 -10.32
C PHE A 32 -16.93 -17.13 -11.77
N GLY A 33 -15.68 -17.58 -12.00
CA GLY A 33 -15.09 -17.71 -13.33
C GLY A 33 -14.67 -16.39 -13.99
N PHE A 34 -14.50 -15.31 -13.22
CA PHE A 34 -14.03 -14.03 -13.74
C PHE A 34 -12.50 -13.96 -13.82
N THR A 35 -11.99 -13.24 -14.82
CA THR A 35 -10.55 -12.91 -14.91
C THR A 35 -10.28 -11.63 -14.13
N PRO A 36 -9.32 -11.62 -13.18
CA PRO A 36 -8.99 -10.42 -12.43
C PRO A 36 -8.42 -9.33 -13.33
N ALA A 37 -8.82 -8.09 -13.09
CA ALA A 37 -8.32 -6.93 -13.82
C ALA A 37 -6.81 -6.71 -13.56
N PRO A 38 -6.06 -6.19 -14.53
CA PRO A 38 -4.66 -5.82 -14.31
C PRO A 38 -4.57 -4.74 -13.23
N TYR A 39 -3.66 -4.93 -12.29
CA TYR A 39 -3.52 -4.05 -11.14
C TYR A 39 -2.08 -3.54 -11.02
N ARG A 40 -1.93 -2.24 -10.76
CA ARG A 40 -0.65 -1.52 -10.83
C ARG A 40 -0.19 -0.98 -9.47
N PRO A 41 1.12 -0.78 -9.27
CA PRO A 41 1.65 -0.17 -8.04
C PRO A 41 1.03 1.19 -7.73
N ASP A 42 0.81 2.04 -8.74
CA ASP A 42 0.19 3.35 -8.56
C ASP A 42 -1.22 3.25 -7.98
N GLN A 43 -1.98 2.24 -8.40
CA GLN A 43 -3.32 1.97 -7.85
C GLN A 43 -3.24 1.50 -6.40
N ALA A 44 -2.23 0.70 -6.04
CA ALA A 44 -1.99 0.30 -4.65
C ALA A 44 -1.69 1.49 -3.73
N ILE A 45 -0.92 2.47 -4.23
CA ILE A 45 -0.63 3.72 -3.54
C ILE A 45 -1.89 4.58 -3.40
N SER A 46 -2.67 4.73 -4.48
CA SER A 46 -3.93 5.48 -4.43
C SER A 46 -4.93 4.87 -3.43
N ASP A 47 -5.07 3.54 -3.42
CA ASP A 47 -5.96 2.84 -2.49
C ASP A 47 -5.53 3.04 -1.03
N LEU A 48 -4.21 3.04 -0.77
CA LEU A 48 -3.69 3.32 0.57
C LEU A 48 -4.00 4.75 1.01
N LEU A 49 -3.77 5.73 0.14
CA LEU A 49 -4.05 7.14 0.44
C LEU A 49 -5.55 7.38 0.67
N ALA A 50 -6.42 6.72 -0.12
CA ALA A 50 -7.86 6.81 0.05
C ALA A 50 -8.33 6.24 1.39
N ILE A 51 -7.77 5.11 1.85
CA ILE A 51 -8.10 4.59 3.19
C ILE A 51 -7.54 5.51 4.28
N LEU A 52 -6.35 6.07 4.12
CA LEU A 52 -5.81 7.01 5.10
C LEU A 52 -6.69 8.26 5.22
N ASP A 53 -7.19 8.79 4.10
CA ASP A 53 -8.13 9.91 4.06
C ASP A 53 -9.44 9.56 4.79
N ASP A 54 -10.09 8.45 4.42
CA ASP A 54 -11.33 7.96 5.05
C ASP A 54 -11.16 7.74 6.57
N ARG A 55 -10.01 7.20 6.99
CA ARG A 55 -9.68 6.99 8.41
C ARG A 55 -9.45 8.30 9.15
N ILE A 56 -8.82 9.28 8.53
CA ILE A 56 -8.66 10.63 9.10
C ILE A 56 -10.02 11.31 9.23
N GLU A 57 -10.90 11.18 8.24
CA GLU A 57 -12.25 11.75 8.29
C GLU A 57 -13.13 11.05 9.33
N SER A 58 -13.04 9.72 9.45
CA SER A 58 -13.87 8.90 10.34
C SER A 58 -13.42 8.92 11.80
N GLU A 59 -12.11 8.84 12.05
CA GLU A 59 -11.52 8.72 13.40
C GLU A 59 -10.93 10.06 13.91
N GLY A 60 -10.78 11.06 13.04
CA GLY A 60 -10.35 12.42 13.40
C GLY A 60 -9.01 12.47 14.13
N VAL A 61 -8.85 13.46 15.02
CA VAL A 61 -7.67 13.64 15.90
C VAL A 61 -7.46 12.45 16.87
N GLN A 62 -8.45 11.55 17.01
CA GLN A 62 -8.42 10.49 18.03
C GLN A 62 -7.43 9.36 17.71
N VAL A 63 -6.99 9.20 16.46
CA VAL A 63 -5.94 8.26 16.05
C VAL A 63 -4.52 8.81 16.24
N GLY A 64 -4.36 10.05 16.73
CA GLY A 64 -3.04 10.63 17.00
C GLY A 64 -2.21 10.91 15.74
N LEU A 65 -2.86 11.03 14.58
CA LEU A 65 -2.22 11.42 13.32
C LEU A 65 -1.86 12.92 13.38
N PRO A 66 -0.62 13.31 13.04
CA PRO A 66 -0.23 14.71 13.05
C PRO A 66 -0.96 15.51 11.98
N GLU A 67 -1.15 16.81 12.24
CA GLU A 67 -1.66 17.73 11.22
C GLU A 67 -0.75 17.70 9.99
N GLY A 68 -1.34 17.54 8.80
CA GLY A 68 -0.60 17.40 7.55
C GLY A 68 -0.11 15.98 7.23
N PHE A 69 -0.39 14.97 8.07
CA PHE A 69 0.05 13.59 7.84
C PHE A 69 -0.30 13.05 6.44
N LEU A 70 -1.53 13.27 5.97
CA LEU A 70 -1.94 12.80 4.65
C LEU A 70 -1.14 13.48 3.52
N HIS A 71 -0.85 14.77 3.67
CA HIS A 71 -0.05 15.51 2.70
C HIS A 71 1.41 15.03 2.69
N ASP A 72 1.99 14.76 3.86
CA ASP A 72 3.32 14.19 3.99
C ASP A 72 3.38 12.77 3.39
N MET A 73 2.36 11.96 3.63
CA MET A 73 2.24 10.62 3.04
C MET A 73 2.09 10.67 1.52
N TRP A 74 1.28 11.59 0.99
CA TRP A 74 1.15 11.80 -0.44
C TRP A 74 2.49 12.19 -1.08
N THR A 75 3.21 13.14 -0.47
CA THR A 75 4.53 13.59 -0.95
C THR A 75 5.53 12.44 -0.91
N LEU A 76 5.58 11.70 0.19
CA LEU A 76 6.46 10.55 0.36
C LEU A 76 6.18 9.46 -0.68
N CYS A 77 4.90 9.13 -0.91
CA CYS A 77 4.50 8.14 -1.90
C CYS A 77 4.90 8.55 -3.32
N ASN A 78 4.76 9.83 -3.68
CA ASN A 78 5.21 10.36 -4.97
C ASN A 78 6.73 10.27 -5.14
N GLU A 79 7.50 10.62 -4.10
CA GLU A 79 8.96 10.49 -4.12
C GLU A 79 9.39 9.01 -4.25
N ALA A 80 8.70 8.10 -3.56
CA ALA A 80 8.99 6.68 -3.58
C ALA A 80 8.51 5.97 -4.86
N GLN A 81 7.60 6.57 -5.64
CA GLN A 81 6.88 5.92 -6.75
C GLN A 81 7.81 5.29 -7.78
N VAL A 82 8.89 5.99 -8.16
CA VAL A 82 9.88 5.48 -9.12
C VAL A 82 10.61 4.25 -8.56
N HIS A 83 11.03 4.31 -7.30
CA HIS A 83 11.71 3.20 -6.62
C HIS A 83 10.80 1.99 -6.41
N ILE A 84 9.54 2.23 -6.04
CA ILE A 84 8.53 1.20 -5.85
C ILE A 84 8.22 0.52 -7.18
N SER A 85 8.00 1.29 -8.25
CA SER A 85 7.66 0.75 -9.56
C SER A 85 8.78 -0.13 -10.12
N ASP A 86 10.03 0.32 -10.00
CA ASP A 86 11.21 -0.45 -10.42
C ASP A 86 11.34 -1.76 -9.62
N ASN A 87 11.22 -1.69 -8.29
CA ASN A 87 11.31 -2.86 -7.42
C ASN A 87 10.16 -3.86 -7.65
N VAL A 88 8.92 -3.39 -7.78
CA VAL A 88 7.78 -4.26 -8.09
C VAL A 88 7.96 -4.89 -9.47
N TRP A 89 8.48 -4.15 -10.46
CA TRP A 89 8.75 -4.69 -11.79
C TRP A 89 9.84 -5.77 -11.76
N LEU A 90 10.95 -5.54 -11.05
CA LEU A 90 12.03 -6.51 -10.87
C LEU A 90 11.54 -7.79 -10.18
N GLU A 91 10.83 -7.66 -9.07
CA GLU A 91 10.31 -8.80 -8.29
C GLU A 91 9.22 -9.56 -9.06
N SER A 92 8.43 -8.86 -9.88
CA SER A 92 7.42 -9.47 -10.74
C SER A 92 8.04 -10.19 -11.95
N SER A 93 9.21 -9.73 -12.41
CA SER A 93 9.96 -10.34 -13.51
C SER A 93 10.81 -11.55 -13.07
N ALA A 94 11.11 -11.66 -11.77
CA ALA A 94 11.93 -12.72 -11.18
C ALA A 94 11.14 -13.96 -10.69
N GLY A 95 9.80 -13.97 -10.80
CA GLY A 95 8.93 -15.04 -10.28
C GLY A 95 7.81 -15.50 -11.22
N GLU A 96 6.98 -16.45 -10.76
CA GLU A 96 5.83 -16.99 -11.49
C GLU A 96 4.79 -15.93 -11.90
N PRO A 97 4.05 -16.13 -13.01
CA PRO A 97 3.07 -15.17 -13.49
C PRO A 97 1.79 -15.26 -12.65
N ALA A 98 1.74 -14.49 -11.57
CA ALA A 98 0.47 -14.09 -10.99
C ALA A 98 0.54 -12.60 -10.67
N HIS A 99 0.24 -11.78 -11.69
CA HIS A 99 -0.11 -10.37 -11.56
C HIS A 99 -1.43 -10.20 -10.79
N SER A 100 -1.54 -10.81 -9.62
CA SER A 100 -2.71 -10.67 -8.76
C SER A 100 -2.64 -9.33 -8.04
N LYS A 101 -3.81 -8.71 -7.88
CA LYS A 101 -3.97 -7.48 -7.08
C LYS A 101 -3.30 -7.59 -5.71
N ALA A 102 -3.48 -8.74 -5.04
CA ALA A 102 -2.87 -9.02 -3.75
C ALA A 102 -1.34 -9.01 -3.79
N ARG A 103 -0.72 -9.65 -4.79
CA ARG A 103 0.74 -9.69 -4.91
C ARG A 103 1.32 -8.32 -5.23
N THR A 104 0.69 -7.57 -6.14
CA THR A 104 1.10 -6.20 -6.46
C THR A 104 1.00 -5.29 -5.23
N ARG A 105 -0.08 -5.38 -4.44
CA ARG A 105 -0.22 -4.66 -3.17
C ARG A 105 0.88 -5.03 -2.19
N GLU A 106 1.13 -6.32 -1.99
CA GLU A 106 2.14 -6.82 -1.06
C GLU A 106 3.55 -6.31 -1.40
N LEU A 107 3.96 -6.40 -2.67
CA LEU A 107 5.25 -5.91 -3.13
C LEU A 107 5.36 -4.38 -3.00
N THR A 108 4.28 -3.66 -3.38
CA THR A 108 4.23 -2.20 -3.31
C THR A 108 4.37 -1.72 -1.87
N TYR A 109 3.60 -2.30 -0.95
CA TYR A 109 3.60 -1.92 0.46
C TYR A 109 4.89 -2.31 1.17
N ARG A 110 5.47 -3.47 0.84
CA ARG A 110 6.80 -3.85 1.34
C ARG A 110 7.86 -2.83 0.92
N ALA A 111 7.89 -2.47 -0.37
CA ALA A 111 8.84 -1.49 -0.88
C ALA A 111 8.65 -0.09 -0.26
N LEU A 112 7.39 0.32 -0.03
CA LEU A 112 7.08 1.58 0.62
C LEU A 112 7.51 1.60 2.09
N VAL A 113 7.28 0.52 2.84
CA VAL A 113 7.76 0.37 4.22
C VAL A 113 9.27 0.42 4.28
N ASP A 114 9.97 -0.34 3.42
CA ASP A 114 11.44 -0.32 3.35
C ASP A 114 11.97 1.09 3.07
N TYR A 115 11.31 1.83 2.17
CA TYR A 115 11.68 3.21 1.85
C TYR A 115 11.50 4.15 3.05
N ILE A 116 10.38 4.03 3.76
CA ILE A 116 10.08 4.80 4.97
C ILE A 116 11.11 4.52 6.06
N GLU A 117 11.39 3.24 6.33
CA GLU A 117 12.30 2.80 7.39
C GLU A 117 13.74 3.27 7.13
N ARG A 118 14.21 3.21 5.88
CA ARG A 118 15.54 3.72 5.48
C ARG A 118 15.70 5.23 5.60
N ARG A 119 14.62 6.00 5.48
CA ARG A 119 14.65 7.47 5.58
C ARG A 119 14.49 7.96 7.04
N GLY A 120 14.02 7.07 7.92
CA GLY A 120 13.80 7.35 9.34
C GLY A 120 15.02 7.05 10.23
N ASP A 121 15.97 6.24 9.75
CA ASP A 121 17.30 6.03 10.35
C ASP A 121 18.22 7.24 10.10
#